data_AF-A0A928I032-F1
#
_entry.id   AF-A0A928I032-F1
#
_cell.length_a   1.000
_cell.length_b   1.000
_cell.length_c   1.000
_cell.angle_alpha   90.00
_cell.angle_beta   90.00
_cell.angle_gamma   90.00
#
_symmetry.space_group_name_H-M   'P 1'
#
loop_
_entity.id
_entity.type
_entity.pdbx_description
1 polymer ?
#
loop_
_entity_poly.entity_id
_entity_poly.type
_entity_poly.pdbx_seq_one_letter_code
_entity_poly.pdbx_strand_id
1 'polypeptide(L)'
;MVTTTNLPRHTSRRWLCALIAALMLASVMTVGAFAASPAHPKESVETDVYLDGIEILDGDCVIWRDTTFVPLRKFCNLFDGCSFSWDSKTNTATVKTASGMTLIIQSGALYIWANGHYFYTVEAVQNWGGSLYVPIRPLARAFNATLVWNNSLRAVELQSSAGKPMVAWASYNEDDLYWLARIISAESKGEPLKGQIAVGNVVLNRVRHKSYPNTIYGVIFDRKHGTQFSPVSFGTIYNKPTESAIIAAKICLEGYSISNTALFFMNPRIATTNWISQNRPYAFTIGNHDFYN
;
A
#
# COMPACT_ATOMS: atom_id res chain seq x y z
N MET A 1 -94.21 -33.41 10.59
CA MET A 1 -93.70 -34.57 11.36
C MET A 1 -92.78 -34.01 12.43
N VAL A 2 -93.29 -33.65 13.61
CA VAL A 2 -93.67 -34.50 14.75
C VAL A 2 -92.46 -35.22 15.36
N THR A 3 -92.15 -34.79 16.59
CA THR A 3 -91.42 -35.46 17.70
C THR A 3 -89.96 -35.88 17.51
N THR A 4 -89.06 -35.40 18.39
CA THR A 4 -88.75 -36.07 19.67
C THR A 4 -88.06 -35.11 20.67
N THR A 5 -88.27 -35.44 21.94
CA THR A 5 -87.99 -34.72 23.18
C THR A 5 -86.87 -35.38 23.99
N ASN A 6 -86.14 -34.56 24.78
CA ASN A 6 -85.60 -34.80 26.14
C ASN A 6 -84.42 -35.76 26.44
N LEU A 7 -83.28 -35.14 26.86
CA LEU A 7 -82.55 -35.22 28.17
C LEU A 7 -82.01 -36.61 28.70
N PRO A 8 -81.07 -36.72 29.69
CA PRO A 8 -80.43 -35.71 30.56
C PRO A 8 -78.90 -35.88 30.92
N ARG A 9 -78.36 -34.83 31.57
CA ARG A 9 -77.50 -34.75 32.80
C ARG A 9 -76.02 -35.20 32.88
N HIS A 10 -75.28 -34.29 33.53
CA HIS A 10 -74.16 -34.46 34.49
C HIS A 10 -72.78 -34.81 33.88
N THR A 11 -71.65 -34.17 34.21
CA THR A 11 -71.17 -33.63 35.48
C THR A 11 -69.93 -32.75 35.25
N SER A 12 -69.79 -31.66 36.04
CA SER A 12 -68.55 -31.22 36.73
C SER A 12 -67.37 -30.73 35.84
N ARG A 13 -66.57 -29.70 36.13
CA ARG A 13 -65.99 -29.13 37.36
C ARG A 13 -65.61 -27.67 37.04
N ARG A 14 -66.09 -26.72 37.84
CA ARG A 14 -65.28 -25.93 38.81
C ARG A 14 -64.13 -25.13 38.19
N TRP A 15 -64.44 -23.86 37.93
CA TRP A 15 -63.48 -22.76 37.86
C TRP A 15 -63.08 -22.35 39.29
N LEU A 16 -61.77 -22.31 39.61
CA LEU A 16 -61.09 -21.21 40.31
C LEU A 16 -59.59 -21.51 40.59
N CYS A 17 -58.82 -20.43 40.72
CA CYS A 17 -57.46 -20.29 41.31
C CYS A 17 -56.28 -20.60 40.36
N ALA A 18 -55.16 -19.86 40.30
CA ALA A 18 -54.60 -18.80 41.14
C ALA A 18 -53.50 -17.99 40.38
N LEU A 19 -53.16 -16.82 40.92
CA LEU A 19 -52.00 -15.98 40.63
C LEU A 19 -50.64 -16.71 40.73
N ILE A 20 -49.67 -16.35 39.88
CA ILE A 20 -48.23 -16.44 40.17
C ILE A 20 -47.54 -15.14 39.73
N ALA A 21 -46.77 -14.58 40.66
CA ALA A 21 -46.01 -13.34 40.58
C ALA A 21 -44.78 -13.46 39.66
N ALA A 22 -44.49 -12.41 38.89
CA ALA A 22 -43.24 -12.27 38.14
C ALA A 22 -42.29 -11.32 38.88
N LEU A 23 -41.16 -11.88 39.35
CA LEU A 23 -40.04 -11.15 39.94
C LEU A 23 -39.32 -10.34 38.84
N MET A 24 -39.21 -9.02 39.02
CA MET A 24 -38.32 -8.17 38.24
C MET A 24 -36.87 -8.35 38.73
N LEU A 25 -36.03 -9.05 37.96
CA LEU A 25 -34.58 -8.88 38.04
C LEU A 25 -34.16 -7.84 36.99
N ALA A 26 -33.93 -6.61 37.43
CA ALA A 26 -33.17 -5.64 36.64
C ALA A 26 -31.68 -6.01 36.73
N SER A 27 -31.22 -6.82 35.77
CA SER A 27 -29.80 -6.95 35.51
C SER A 27 -29.30 -5.64 34.90
N VAL A 28 -28.62 -4.83 35.72
CA VAL A 28 -27.79 -3.73 35.22
C VAL A 28 -26.66 -4.38 34.43
N MET A 29 -26.85 -4.55 33.13
CA MET A 29 -25.73 -4.78 32.23
C MET A 29 -24.93 -3.49 32.21
N THR A 30 -23.83 -3.49 32.93
CA THR A 30 -22.72 -2.58 32.65
C THR A 30 -22.26 -2.91 31.24
N VAL A 31 -22.80 -2.18 30.27
CA VAL A 31 -22.16 -2.06 28.96
C VAL A 31 -20.85 -1.36 29.25
N GLY A 32 -19.79 -2.15 29.45
CA GLY A 32 -18.45 -1.62 29.44
C GLY A 32 -18.32 -0.88 28.12
N ALA A 33 -18.20 0.45 28.19
CA ALA A 33 -17.81 1.23 27.04
C ALA A 33 -16.46 0.66 26.61
N PHE A 34 -16.46 -0.16 25.56
CA PHE A 34 -15.25 -0.44 24.81
C PHE A 34 -14.79 0.94 24.35
N ALA A 35 -13.77 1.47 25.02
CA ALA A 35 -13.07 2.63 24.51
C ALA A 35 -12.70 2.27 23.07
N ALA A 36 -13.29 2.97 22.10
CA ALA A 36 -12.91 2.81 20.72
C ALA A 36 -11.39 2.94 20.66
N SER A 37 -10.70 1.96 20.09
CA SER A 37 -9.26 2.10 19.83
C SER A 37 -9.06 3.46 19.16
N PRO A 38 -8.06 4.25 19.58
CA PRO A 38 -7.85 5.56 18.99
C PRO A 38 -7.77 5.39 17.47
N ALA A 39 -8.48 6.27 16.75
CA ALA A 39 -8.66 6.18 15.31
C ALA A 39 -7.34 6.28 14.52
N HIS A 40 -6.24 6.65 15.19
CA HIS A 40 -4.87 6.78 14.72
C HIS A 40 -3.92 6.98 15.94
N PRO A 41 -2.58 6.92 15.79
CA PRO A 41 -1.62 7.13 16.88
C PRO A 41 -1.79 8.51 17.56
N LYS A 42 -1.48 8.61 18.86
CA LYS A 42 -1.68 9.85 19.63
C LYS A 42 -0.77 10.99 19.18
N GLU A 43 0.39 10.66 18.62
CA GLU A 43 1.38 11.59 18.12
C GLU A 43 1.08 12.13 16.71
N SER A 44 0.00 11.68 16.07
CA SER A 44 -0.40 12.21 14.77
C SER A 44 -0.99 13.61 14.90
N VAL A 45 -0.90 14.40 13.84
CA VAL A 45 -1.47 15.75 13.76
C VAL A 45 -2.59 15.75 12.73
N GLU A 46 -3.78 16.24 13.08
CA GLU A 46 -4.88 16.44 12.13
C GLU A 46 -4.44 17.41 11.01
N THR A 47 -4.90 17.16 9.80
CA THR A 47 -4.61 17.97 8.62
C THR A 47 -5.79 17.95 7.68
N ASP A 48 -5.96 19.02 6.93
CA ASP A 48 -6.94 19.06 5.85
C ASP A 48 -6.33 18.58 4.54
N VAL A 49 -7.20 18.12 3.65
CA VAL A 49 -6.87 17.79 2.26
C VAL A 49 -7.86 18.52 1.37
N TYR A 50 -7.35 19.16 0.33
CA TYR A 50 -8.15 19.86 -0.67
C TYR A 50 -8.02 19.16 -2.02
N LEU A 51 -9.12 19.04 -2.76
CA LEU A 51 -9.14 18.64 -4.16
C LEU A 51 -9.74 19.78 -4.98
N ASP A 52 -8.94 20.34 -5.91
CA ASP A 52 -9.34 21.47 -6.76
C ASP A 52 -9.89 22.67 -5.94
N GLY A 53 -9.27 22.93 -4.78
CA GLY A 53 -9.63 24.02 -3.86
C GLY A 53 -10.80 23.71 -2.91
N ILE A 54 -11.41 22.53 -3.00
CA ILE A 54 -12.51 22.11 -2.13
C ILE A 54 -11.97 21.18 -1.07
N GLU A 55 -12.24 21.46 0.21
CA GLU A 55 -11.90 20.57 1.31
C GLU A 55 -12.64 19.24 1.17
N ILE A 56 -11.92 18.14 1.36
CA ILE A 56 -12.44 16.79 1.25
C ILE A 56 -12.13 16.00 2.52
N LEU A 57 -12.83 14.87 2.70
CA LEU A 57 -12.57 13.86 3.75
C LEU A 57 -12.97 14.28 5.18
N ASP A 58 -13.62 15.43 5.34
CA ASP A 58 -14.28 15.90 6.57
C ASP A 58 -13.36 15.90 7.81
N GLY A 59 -12.09 16.32 7.66
CA GLY A 59 -11.13 16.39 8.77
C GLY A 59 -10.54 15.05 9.23
N ASP A 60 -10.84 13.92 8.58
CA ASP A 60 -10.34 12.60 9.00
C ASP A 60 -8.88 12.32 8.57
N CYS A 61 -8.14 13.33 8.08
CA CYS A 61 -6.78 13.11 7.60
C CYS A 61 -5.77 13.43 8.69
N VAL A 62 -4.68 12.66 8.72
CA VAL A 62 -3.66 12.80 9.76
C VAL A 62 -2.27 12.75 9.19
N ILE A 63 -1.37 13.54 9.76
CA ILE A 63 0.06 13.48 9.53
C ILE A 63 0.65 12.60 10.62
N TRP A 64 1.32 11.51 10.21
CA TRP A 64 2.08 10.65 11.10
C TRP A 64 3.42 10.35 10.45
N ARG A 65 4.52 10.63 11.18
CA ARG A 65 5.91 10.48 10.68
C ARG A 65 6.13 11.17 9.33
N ASP A 66 5.78 12.45 9.26
CA ASP A 66 5.90 13.30 8.08
C ASP A 66 5.15 12.80 6.83
N THR A 67 4.17 11.91 7.03
CA THR A 67 3.35 11.36 5.96
C THR A 67 1.88 11.66 6.23
N THR A 68 1.21 12.29 5.27
CA THR A 68 -0.24 12.48 5.31
C THR A 68 -0.95 11.18 4.93
N PHE A 69 -1.82 10.71 5.81
CA PHE A 69 -2.69 9.56 5.64
C PHE A 69 -4.14 10.01 5.46
N VAL A 70 -4.84 9.31 4.57
CA VAL A 70 -6.27 9.51 4.33
C VAL A 70 -7.06 8.21 4.50
N PRO A 71 -8.31 8.27 4.97
CA PRO A 71 -9.19 7.11 5.03
C PRO A 71 -9.56 6.65 3.61
N LEU A 72 -9.10 5.46 3.22
CA LEU A 72 -9.23 4.93 1.86
C LEU A 72 -10.66 4.96 1.33
N ARG A 73 -11.62 4.53 2.16
CA ARG A 73 -13.04 4.45 1.75
C ARG A 73 -13.59 5.82 1.39
N LYS A 74 -13.37 6.83 2.25
CA LYS A 74 -13.84 8.20 1.98
C LYS A 74 -13.14 8.77 0.75
N PHE A 75 -11.83 8.58 0.62
CA PHE A 75 -11.06 9.05 -0.52
C PHE A 75 -11.58 8.49 -1.85
N CYS A 76 -11.76 7.16 -1.95
CA CYS A 76 -12.24 6.56 -3.18
C CYS A 76 -13.67 7.00 -3.55
N ASN A 77 -14.52 7.24 -2.56
CA ASN A 77 -15.89 7.72 -2.79
C ASN A 77 -15.97 9.12 -3.42
N LEU A 78 -14.85 9.88 -3.50
CA LEU A 78 -14.80 11.20 -4.13
C LEU A 78 -14.81 11.15 -5.67
N PHE A 79 -14.31 10.07 -6.27
CA PHE A 79 -13.95 10.07 -7.70
C PHE A 79 -14.99 9.42 -8.62
N ASP A 80 -15.76 8.44 -8.12
CA ASP A 80 -16.97 7.87 -8.75
C ASP A 80 -17.57 6.81 -7.82
N GLY A 81 -18.72 6.23 -8.18
CA GLY A 81 -19.29 5.05 -7.53
C GLY A 81 -18.25 3.93 -7.39
N CYS A 82 -17.88 3.62 -6.15
CA CYS A 82 -16.89 2.59 -5.82
C CYS A 82 -17.54 1.38 -5.16
N SER A 83 -17.15 0.19 -5.59
CA SER A 83 -17.37 -1.03 -4.82
C SER A 83 -16.14 -1.34 -3.96
N PHE A 84 -16.39 -1.80 -2.74
CA PHE A 84 -15.33 -2.10 -1.77
C PHE A 84 -15.50 -3.53 -1.28
N SER A 85 -14.42 -4.30 -1.32
CA SER A 85 -14.33 -5.64 -0.74
C SER A 85 -13.14 -5.71 0.20
N TRP A 86 -13.30 -6.47 1.29
CA TRP A 86 -12.27 -6.70 2.29
C TRP A 86 -12.01 -8.20 2.44
N ASP A 87 -10.75 -8.59 2.35
CA ASP A 87 -10.27 -9.93 2.70
C ASP A 87 -9.54 -9.88 4.05
N SER A 88 -10.16 -10.44 5.09
CA SER A 88 -9.60 -10.48 6.44
C SER A 88 -8.45 -11.47 6.61
N LYS A 89 -8.26 -12.44 5.70
CA LYS A 89 -7.15 -13.39 5.77
C LYS A 89 -5.84 -12.74 5.36
N THR A 90 -5.89 -11.89 4.35
CA THR A 90 -4.73 -11.18 3.81
C THR A 90 -4.63 -9.74 4.31
N ASN A 91 -5.68 -9.24 4.97
CA ASN A 91 -5.86 -7.83 5.35
C ASN A 91 -5.80 -6.89 4.13
N THR A 92 -6.53 -7.26 3.08
CA THR A 92 -6.49 -6.59 1.78
C THR A 92 -7.83 -5.98 1.42
N ALA A 93 -7.82 -4.69 1.10
CA ALA A 93 -8.92 -3.99 0.47
C ALA A 93 -8.81 -4.09 -1.05
N THR A 94 -9.92 -4.44 -1.71
CA THR A 94 -10.09 -4.30 -3.15
C THR A 94 -11.13 -3.21 -3.41
N VAL A 95 -10.75 -2.18 -4.16
CA VAL A 95 -11.66 -1.11 -4.60
C VAL A 95 -11.79 -1.17 -6.10
N LYS A 96 -13.02 -1.17 -6.61
CA LYS A 96 -13.28 -1.02 -8.04
C LYS A 96 -14.14 0.20 -8.28
N THR A 97 -13.67 1.11 -9.11
CA THR A 97 -14.42 2.33 -9.47
C THR A 97 -15.30 2.06 -10.68
N ALA A 98 -16.41 2.76 -10.81
CA ALA A 98 -17.32 2.63 -11.96
C ALA A 98 -16.61 2.96 -13.29
N SER A 99 -15.64 3.87 -13.25
CA SER A 99 -14.72 4.20 -14.33
C SER A 99 -13.70 3.10 -14.70
N GLY A 100 -13.67 1.96 -14.00
CA GLY A 100 -12.92 0.76 -14.38
C GLY A 100 -11.54 0.60 -13.73
N MET A 101 -11.14 1.47 -12.79
CA MET A 101 -9.91 1.26 -12.03
C MET A 101 -10.09 0.22 -10.93
N THR A 102 -9.08 -0.62 -10.74
CA THR A 102 -8.98 -1.54 -9.61
C THR A 102 -7.78 -1.15 -8.74
N LEU A 103 -8.05 -0.94 -7.45
CA LEU A 103 -7.05 -0.81 -6.40
C LEU A 103 -7.00 -2.09 -5.56
N ILE A 104 -5.80 -2.55 -5.24
CA ILE A 104 -5.54 -3.60 -4.26
C ILE A 104 -4.56 -3.05 -3.23
N ILE A 105 -5.00 -2.97 -1.98
CA ILE A 105 -4.27 -2.28 -0.92
C ILE A 105 -4.27 -3.15 0.32
N GLN A 106 -3.09 -3.59 0.74
CA GLN A 106 -2.91 -4.46 1.89
C GLN A 106 -2.41 -3.67 3.10
N SER A 107 -3.00 -3.91 4.27
CA SER A 107 -2.49 -3.36 5.53
C SER A 107 -1.04 -3.80 5.77
N GLY A 108 -0.17 -2.87 6.13
CA GLY A 108 1.25 -3.11 6.34
C GLY A 108 2.11 -3.07 5.07
N ALA A 109 1.51 -2.96 3.87
CA ALA A 109 2.28 -2.85 2.63
C ALA A 109 2.91 -1.47 2.45
N LEU A 110 4.07 -1.43 1.80
CA LEU A 110 4.79 -0.21 1.40
C LEU A 110 4.46 0.23 -0.02
N TYR A 111 3.30 -0.15 -0.54
CA TYR A 111 2.80 0.28 -1.84
C TYR A 111 1.29 0.12 -1.90
N ILE A 112 0.67 0.77 -2.88
CA ILE A 112 -0.66 0.41 -3.38
C ILE A 112 -0.52 -0.19 -4.77
N TRP A 113 -1.40 -1.13 -5.11
CA TRP A 113 -1.51 -1.64 -6.46
C TRP A 113 -2.69 -0.99 -7.17
N ALA A 114 -2.48 -0.48 -8.39
CA ALA A 114 -3.51 0.17 -9.19
C ALA A 114 -3.37 -0.23 -10.66
N ASN A 115 -4.33 -1.00 -11.22
CA ASN A 115 -4.32 -1.42 -12.63
C ASN A 115 -2.96 -1.99 -13.12
N GLY A 116 -2.21 -2.72 -12.27
CA GLY A 116 -0.91 -3.29 -12.62
C GLY A 116 0.31 -2.45 -12.20
N HIS A 117 0.08 -1.21 -11.76
CA HIS A 117 1.08 -0.32 -11.18
C HIS A 117 1.28 -0.60 -9.69
N TYR A 118 2.50 -0.41 -9.20
CA TYR A 118 2.90 -0.49 -7.80
C TYR A 118 3.41 0.87 -7.33
N PHE A 119 2.53 1.71 -6.79
CA PHE A 119 2.95 3.02 -6.26
C PHE A 119 3.48 2.87 -4.85
N TYR A 120 4.81 2.96 -4.72
CA TYR A 120 5.51 2.88 -3.44
C TYR A 120 5.13 4.00 -2.47
N THR A 121 5.15 3.68 -1.18
CA THR A 121 5.04 4.62 -0.07
C THR A 121 6.16 4.42 0.95
N VAL A 122 6.59 5.53 1.54
CA VAL A 122 7.64 5.57 2.57
C VAL A 122 7.16 4.97 3.90
N GLU A 123 5.91 5.24 4.26
CA GLU A 123 5.25 4.66 5.43
C GLU A 123 4.24 3.61 4.99
N ALA A 124 4.13 2.54 5.77
CA ALA A 124 3.22 1.43 5.45
C ALA A 124 1.76 1.86 5.54
N VAL A 125 0.89 1.24 4.74
CA VAL A 125 -0.56 1.36 4.88
C VAL A 125 -0.98 0.91 6.28
N GLN A 126 -1.84 1.68 6.93
CA GLN A 126 -2.23 1.47 8.32
C GLN A 126 -3.68 1.03 8.43
N ASN A 127 -3.99 0.18 9.40
CA ASN A 127 -5.35 -0.12 9.79
C ASN A 127 -5.57 0.42 11.20
N TRP A 128 -6.29 1.53 11.31
CA TRP A 128 -6.56 2.20 12.58
C TRP A 128 -8.07 2.28 12.80
N GLY A 129 -8.52 1.83 13.97
CA GLY A 129 -9.95 1.78 14.30
C GLY A 129 -10.81 0.99 13.32
N GLY A 130 -10.23 0.00 12.59
CA GLY A 130 -10.94 -0.77 11.57
C GLY A 130 -11.05 -0.06 10.21
N SER A 131 -10.45 1.12 10.05
CA SER A 131 -10.37 1.86 8.80
C SER A 131 -8.96 1.79 8.22
N LEU A 132 -8.88 1.58 6.91
CA LEU A 132 -7.60 1.57 6.21
C LEU A 132 -7.19 3.02 5.90
N TYR A 133 -6.07 3.44 6.48
CA TYR A 133 -5.42 4.73 6.26
C TYR A 133 -4.24 4.54 5.30
N VAL A 134 -4.28 5.28 4.21
CA VAL A 134 -3.33 5.13 3.10
C VAL A 134 -2.57 6.45 2.92
N PRO A 135 -1.25 6.41 2.74
CA PRO A 135 -0.48 7.58 2.36
C PRO A 135 -1.05 8.22 1.10
N ILE A 136 -1.29 9.53 1.14
CA ILE A 136 -2.02 10.23 0.07
C ILE A 136 -1.23 10.30 -1.25
N ARG A 137 0.10 10.31 -1.20
CA ARG A 137 0.95 10.46 -2.39
C ARG A 137 0.80 9.33 -3.41
N PRO A 138 0.86 8.04 -3.05
CA PRO A 138 0.59 6.97 -4.01
C PRO A 138 -0.85 7.00 -4.53
N LEU A 139 -1.84 7.40 -3.71
CA LEU A 139 -3.22 7.59 -4.18
C LEU A 139 -3.28 8.71 -5.22
N ALA A 140 -2.69 9.88 -4.96
CA ALA A 140 -2.63 10.97 -5.92
C ALA A 140 -2.06 10.49 -7.27
N ARG A 141 -0.99 9.70 -7.27
CA ARG A 141 -0.44 9.10 -8.51
C ARG A 141 -1.43 8.16 -9.21
N ALA A 142 -2.12 7.30 -8.47
CA ALA A 142 -3.11 6.39 -9.05
C ALA A 142 -4.30 7.12 -9.69
N PHE A 143 -4.70 8.24 -9.10
CA PHE A 143 -5.79 9.09 -9.60
C PHE A 143 -5.28 10.24 -10.50
N ASN A 144 -4.05 10.14 -11.03
CA ASN A 144 -3.39 11.18 -11.86
C ASN A 144 -3.55 12.60 -11.29
N ALA A 145 -3.59 12.76 -9.97
CA ALA A 145 -3.65 14.05 -9.31
C ALA A 145 -2.25 14.55 -9.00
N THR A 146 -1.99 15.83 -9.23
CA THR A 146 -0.78 16.46 -8.72
C THR A 146 -0.98 16.78 -7.24
N LEU A 147 0.07 16.60 -6.44
CA LEU A 147 0.02 16.83 -5.00
C LEU A 147 1.05 17.91 -4.62
N VAL A 148 0.58 18.92 -3.89
CA VAL A 148 1.41 19.98 -3.30
C VAL A 148 1.14 20.07 -1.80
N TRP A 149 2.18 20.34 -1.01
CA TRP A 149 2.03 20.71 0.39
C TRP A 149 1.88 22.23 0.50
N ASN A 150 0.76 22.69 1.06
CA ASN A 150 0.55 24.10 1.37
C ASN A 150 1.02 24.37 2.81
N ASN A 151 2.14 25.07 2.95
CA ASN A 151 2.71 25.36 4.26
C ASN A 151 1.88 26.33 5.10
N SER A 152 1.16 27.26 4.46
CA SER A 152 0.31 28.25 5.15
C SER A 152 -0.94 27.61 5.73
N LEU A 153 -1.58 26.71 4.98
CA LEU A 153 -2.74 25.94 5.43
C LEU A 153 -2.34 24.71 6.26
N ARG A 154 -1.06 24.33 6.22
CA ARG A 154 -0.55 23.04 6.75
C ARG A 154 -1.39 21.87 6.24
N ALA A 155 -1.67 21.88 4.94
CA ALA A 155 -2.61 20.97 4.30
C ALA A 155 -2.04 20.42 2.99
N VAL A 156 -2.63 19.32 2.53
CA VAL A 156 -2.33 18.77 1.20
C VAL A 156 -3.31 19.31 0.18
N GLU A 157 -2.81 19.80 -0.95
CA GLU A 157 -3.61 20.20 -2.10
C GLU A 157 -3.41 19.21 -3.24
N LEU A 158 -4.50 18.62 -3.68
CA LEU A 158 -4.62 17.81 -4.88
C LEU A 158 -5.22 18.65 -6.01
N GLN A 159 -4.66 18.51 -7.20
CA GLN A 159 -5.28 19.03 -8.42
C GLN A 159 -5.57 17.89 -9.36
N SER A 160 -6.81 17.79 -9.84
CA SER A 160 -7.21 16.74 -10.76
C SER A 160 -6.65 17.00 -12.17
N SER A 161 -6.27 15.93 -12.86
CA SER A 161 -5.88 16.04 -14.28
C SER A 161 -7.13 16.08 -15.15
N ALA A 162 -7.37 17.22 -15.79
CA ALA A 162 -8.48 17.39 -16.74
C ALA A 162 -8.47 16.28 -17.81
N GLY A 163 -9.52 15.45 -17.83
CA GLY A 163 -9.75 14.42 -18.85
C GLY A 163 -9.06 13.06 -18.65
N LYS A 164 -8.27 12.86 -17.58
CA LYS A 164 -7.70 11.54 -17.21
C LYS A 164 -7.63 11.35 -15.70
N PRO A 165 -8.76 11.12 -15.02
CA PRO A 165 -8.79 11.08 -13.56
C PRO A 165 -8.08 9.86 -12.96
N MET A 166 -7.59 8.90 -13.75
CA MET A 166 -7.04 7.63 -13.25
C MET A 166 -5.97 7.03 -14.16
N VAL A 167 -5.08 6.26 -13.55
CA VAL A 167 -4.04 5.51 -14.27
C VAL A 167 -4.64 4.36 -15.10
N ALA A 168 -4.18 4.22 -16.34
CA ALA A 168 -4.53 3.10 -17.21
C ALA A 168 -3.89 1.78 -16.72
N TRP A 169 -4.12 0.70 -17.45
CA TRP A 169 -3.39 -0.54 -17.18
C TRP A 169 -1.89 -0.39 -17.47
N ALA A 170 -1.07 -0.87 -16.53
CA ALA A 170 0.36 -0.80 -16.65
C ALA A 170 0.87 -1.57 -17.87
N SER A 171 1.74 -0.94 -18.62
CA SER A 171 2.49 -1.55 -19.72
C SER A 171 3.96 -1.21 -19.53
N TYR A 172 4.80 -2.24 -19.42
CA TYR A 172 6.25 -2.11 -19.27
C TYR A 172 6.92 -2.70 -20.50
N ASN A 173 8.09 -2.19 -20.86
CA ASN A 173 8.96 -2.90 -21.79
C ASN A 173 9.34 -4.26 -21.17
N GLU A 174 9.05 -5.34 -21.89
CA GLU A 174 9.19 -6.70 -21.37
C GLU A 174 10.65 -7.05 -21.04
N ASP A 175 11.58 -6.66 -21.90
CA ASP A 175 13.02 -6.90 -21.70
C ASP A 175 13.55 -6.11 -20.50
N ASP A 176 13.16 -4.83 -20.38
CA ASP A 176 13.56 -3.99 -19.25
C ASP A 176 13.06 -4.56 -17.93
N LEU A 177 11.78 -4.93 -17.84
CA LEU A 177 11.21 -5.54 -16.64
C LEU A 177 11.87 -6.90 -16.34
N TYR A 178 12.11 -7.72 -17.37
CA TYR A 178 12.74 -9.02 -17.24
C TYR A 178 14.15 -8.90 -16.64
N TRP A 179 14.99 -8.06 -17.23
CA TRP A 179 16.39 -7.93 -16.79
C TRP A 179 16.51 -7.18 -15.48
N LEU A 180 15.72 -6.12 -15.28
CA LEU A 180 15.75 -5.34 -14.04
C LEU A 180 15.29 -6.17 -12.84
N ALA A 181 14.20 -6.94 -12.96
CA ALA A 181 13.73 -7.79 -11.86
C ALA A 181 14.76 -8.89 -11.50
N ARG A 182 15.44 -9.45 -12.50
CA ARG A 182 16.47 -10.49 -12.27
C ARG A 182 17.70 -9.94 -11.59
N ILE A 183 18.23 -8.81 -12.03
CA ILE A 183 19.41 -8.24 -11.39
C ILE A 183 19.09 -7.79 -9.96
N ILE A 184 17.94 -7.15 -9.74
CA ILE A 184 17.49 -6.80 -8.39
C ILE A 184 17.39 -8.06 -7.51
N SER A 185 16.77 -9.13 -8.02
CA SER A 185 16.67 -10.38 -7.28
C SER A 185 18.03 -11.01 -6.99
N ALA A 186 18.97 -10.97 -7.92
CA ALA A 186 20.27 -11.61 -7.73
C ALA A 186 21.15 -10.84 -6.73
N GLU A 187 21.06 -9.52 -6.72
CA GLU A 187 21.89 -8.64 -5.90
C GLU A 187 21.29 -8.35 -4.52
N SER A 188 19.96 -8.43 -4.36
CA SER A 188 19.28 -7.94 -3.15
C SER A 188 18.19 -8.86 -2.60
N LYS A 189 18.21 -10.15 -2.96
CA LYS A 189 17.31 -11.13 -2.34
C LYS A 189 17.52 -11.17 -0.83
N GLY A 190 16.43 -10.99 -0.08
CA GLY A 190 16.43 -10.95 1.38
C GLY A 190 16.56 -9.54 1.97
N GLU A 191 16.89 -8.54 1.14
CA GLU A 191 16.88 -7.13 1.57
C GLU A 191 15.45 -6.59 1.68
N PRO A 192 15.22 -5.56 2.52
CA PRO A 192 13.94 -4.86 2.56
C PRO A 192 13.59 -4.29 1.17
N LEU A 193 12.30 -4.13 0.87
CA LEU A 193 11.84 -3.62 -0.44
C LEU A 193 12.54 -2.32 -0.85
N LYS A 194 12.77 -1.42 0.12
CA LYS A 194 13.54 -0.18 -0.06
C LYS A 194 14.96 -0.45 -0.60
N GLY A 195 15.66 -1.47 -0.09
CA GLY A 195 16.99 -1.85 -0.58
C GLY A 195 16.97 -2.42 -1.99
N GLN A 196 15.94 -3.21 -2.32
CA GLN A 196 15.73 -3.76 -3.66
C GLN A 196 15.47 -2.66 -4.70
N ILE A 197 14.65 -1.67 -4.35
CA ILE A 197 14.42 -0.47 -5.17
C ILE A 197 15.74 0.30 -5.36
N ALA A 198 16.54 0.47 -4.31
CA ALA A 198 17.80 1.21 -4.39
C ALA A 198 18.81 0.55 -5.35
N VAL A 199 18.90 -0.79 -5.36
CA VAL A 199 19.70 -1.53 -6.36
C VAL A 199 19.18 -1.30 -7.77
N GLY A 200 17.85 -1.35 -7.97
CA GLY A 200 17.23 -1.01 -9.25
C GLY A 200 17.53 0.42 -9.69
N ASN A 201 17.51 1.38 -8.76
CA ASN A 201 17.87 2.77 -9.05
C ASN A 201 19.33 2.91 -9.49
N VAL A 202 20.28 2.16 -8.93
CA VAL A 202 21.68 2.18 -9.40
C VAL A 202 21.78 1.76 -10.86
N VAL A 203 21.06 0.71 -11.27
CA VAL A 203 21.01 0.29 -12.69
C VAL A 203 20.45 1.40 -13.57
N LEU A 204 19.33 2.01 -13.18
CA LEU A 204 18.70 3.10 -13.94
C LEU A 204 19.53 4.39 -13.93
N ASN A 205 20.26 4.68 -12.85
CA ASN A 205 21.19 5.81 -12.77
C ASN A 205 22.34 5.60 -13.75
N ARG A 206 22.89 4.38 -13.84
CA ARG A 206 23.90 4.02 -14.84
C ARG A 206 23.35 4.17 -16.25
N VAL A 207 22.13 3.70 -16.54
CA VAL A 207 21.48 3.91 -17.86
C VAL A 207 21.43 5.40 -18.24
N ARG A 208 21.18 6.29 -17.28
CA ARG A 208 21.15 7.74 -17.50
C ARG A 208 22.54 8.41 -17.54
N HIS A 209 23.57 7.73 -17.06
CA HIS A 209 24.89 8.32 -16.87
C HIS A 209 25.79 8.08 -18.09
N LYS A 210 26.39 9.15 -18.62
CA LYS A 210 27.15 9.15 -19.89
C LYS A 210 28.32 8.16 -19.95
N SER A 211 28.85 7.74 -18.80
CA SER A 211 29.97 6.77 -18.73
C SER A 211 29.56 5.31 -18.88
N TYR A 212 28.26 5.00 -18.94
CA TYR A 212 27.72 3.64 -19.02
C TYR A 212 26.86 3.46 -20.27
N PRO A 213 26.56 2.20 -20.64
CA PRO A 213 25.56 1.91 -21.67
C PRO A 213 24.18 2.51 -21.31
N ASN A 214 23.39 2.83 -22.34
CA ASN A 214 22.10 3.51 -22.21
C ASN A 214 20.88 2.56 -22.23
N THR A 215 21.09 1.28 -21.95
CA THR A 215 20.02 0.27 -21.82
C THR A 215 20.21 -0.56 -20.55
N ILE A 216 19.12 -1.07 -19.97
CA ILE A 216 19.19 -1.91 -18.76
C ILE A 216 20.07 -3.14 -19.01
N TYR A 217 19.83 -3.83 -20.13
CA TYR A 217 20.66 -4.95 -20.55
C TYR A 217 22.13 -4.55 -20.71
N GLY A 218 22.41 -3.44 -21.39
CA GLY A 218 23.76 -2.94 -21.60
C GLY A 218 24.49 -2.69 -20.29
N VAL A 219 23.83 -2.08 -19.31
CA VAL A 219 24.41 -1.82 -17.97
C VAL A 219 24.70 -3.11 -17.22
N ILE A 220 23.76 -4.07 -17.24
CA ILE A 220 23.91 -5.34 -16.50
C ILE A 220 25.07 -6.16 -17.07
N PHE A 221 25.20 -6.23 -18.40
CA PHE A 221 26.17 -7.07 -19.08
C PHE A 221 27.43 -6.33 -19.52
N ASP A 222 27.63 -5.08 -19.09
CA ASP A 222 28.84 -4.32 -19.42
C ASP A 222 30.10 -5.04 -18.90
N ARG A 223 31.14 -5.04 -19.74
CA ARG A 223 32.45 -5.65 -19.48
C ARG A 223 33.61 -4.68 -19.68
N LYS A 224 33.35 -3.41 -19.99
CA LYS A 224 34.37 -2.41 -20.33
C LYS A 224 35.47 -2.30 -19.27
N HIS A 225 35.11 -2.43 -18.00
CA HIS A 225 36.05 -2.38 -16.86
C HIS A 225 35.98 -3.64 -15.99
N GLY A 226 35.66 -4.77 -16.63
CA GLY A 226 35.33 -6.04 -15.95
C GLY A 226 33.83 -6.22 -15.71
N THR A 227 33.47 -7.36 -15.15
CA THR A 227 32.07 -7.70 -14.87
C THR A 227 31.47 -6.72 -13.86
N GLN A 228 30.45 -5.96 -14.28
CA GLN A 228 29.78 -4.98 -13.42
C GLN A 228 28.96 -5.62 -12.29
N PHE A 229 28.38 -6.81 -12.55
CA PHE A 229 27.52 -7.53 -11.61
C PHE A 229 27.91 -9.00 -11.54
N SER A 230 28.34 -9.46 -10.37
CA SER A 230 28.84 -10.84 -10.19
C SER A 230 27.86 -11.96 -10.61
N PRO A 231 26.52 -11.80 -10.49
CA PRO A 231 25.55 -12.78 -10.98
C PRO A 231 25.63 -13.08 -12.48
N VAL A 232 26.18 -12.17 -13.28
CA VAL A 232 26.42 -12.41 -14.72
C VAL A 232 27.50 -13.46 -14.90
N SER A 233 28.61 -13.37 -14.16
CA SER A 233 29.70 -14.34 -14.22
C SER A 233 29.30 -15.69 -13.64
N PHE A 234 28.53 -15.70 -12.55
CA PHE A 234 28.07 -16.94 -11.90
C PHE A 234 26.84 -17.58 -12.55
N GLY A 235 26.24 -16.93 -13.55
CA GLY A 235 25.02 -17.39 -14.22
C GLY A 235 23.75 -17.29 -13.36
N THR A 236 23.83 -16.81 -12.13
CA THR A 236 22.67 -16.68 -11.23
C THR A 236 21.69 -15.58 -11.67
N ILE A 237 22.10 -14.70 -12.59
CA ILE A 237 21.21 -13.73 -13.26
C ILE A 237 20.01 -14.41 -13.97
N TYR A 238 20.16 -15.68 -14.39
CA TYR A 238 19.11 -16.43 -15.07
C TYR A 238 18.13 -17.15 -14.12
N ASN A 239 18.30 -17.03 -12.81
CA ASN A 239 17.36 -17.57 -11.83
C ASN A 239 16.02 -16.82 -11.84
N LYS A 240 14.91 -17.54 -11.60
CA LYS A 240 13.58 -16.92 -11.46
C LYS A 240 13.63 -15.82 -10.37
N PRO A 241 13.25 -14.56 -10.68
CA PRO A 241 13.29 -13.49 -9.70
C PRO A 241 12.24 -13.70 -8.61
N THR A 242 12.50 -13.17 -7.41
CA THR A 242 11.49 -13.12 -6.34
C THR A 242 10.36 -12.16 -6.70
N GLU A 243 9.18 -12.38 -6.12
CA GLU A 243 8.04 -11.49 -6.32
C GLU A 243 8.35 -10.06 -5.86
N SER A 244 9.04 -9.90 -4.73
CA SER A 244 9.51 -8.60 -4.22
C SER A 244 10.43 -7.88 -5.20
N ALA A 245 11.28 -8.60 -5.95
CA ALA A 245 12.16 -8.01 -6.94
C ALA A 245 11.40 -7.57 -8.21
N ILE A 246 10.35 -8.31 -8.60
CA ILE A 246 9.45 -7.89 -9.69
C ILE A 246 8.71 -6.61 -9.29
N ILE A 247 8.22 -6.53 -8.05
CA ILE A 247 7.56 -5.33 -7.50
C ILE A 247 8.54 -4.16 -7.49
N ALA A 248 9.75 -4.35 -6.97
CA ALA A 248 10.80 -3.33 -6.94
C ALA A 248 11.16 -2.83 -8.36
N ALA A 249 11.27 -3.73 -9.33
CA ALA A 249 11.54 -3.36 -10.73
C ALA A 249 10.41 -2.49 -11.30
N LYS A 250 9.14 -2.85 -11.08
CA LYS A 250 7.99 -2.04 -11.51
C LYS A 250 7.99 -0.66 -10.85
N ILE A 251 8.22 -0.59 -9.55
CA ILE A 251 8.37 0.68 -8.81
C ILE A 251 9.48 1.56 -9.43
N CYS A 252 10.61 0.97 -9.79
CA CYS A 252 11.70 1.67 -10.46
C CYS A 252 11.32 2.17 -11.86
N LEU A 253 10.64 1.34 -12.66
CA LEU A 253 10.19 1.68 -14.02
C LEU A 253 9.08 2.74 -14.02
N GLU A 254 8.30 2.84 -12.93
CA GLU A 254 7.39 3.95 -12.66
C GLU A 254 8.11 5.26 -12.27
N GLY A 255 9.44 5.24 -12.21
CA GLY A 255 10.27 6.41 -11.93
C GLY A 255 10.47 6.71 -10.43
N TYR A 256 10.02 5.83 -9.53
CA TYR A 256 10.32 6.03 -8.11
C TYR A 256 11.81 5.80 -7.84
N SER A 257 12.42 6.74 -7.12
CA SER A 257 13.84 6.71 -6.84
C SER A 257 14.13 7.13 -5.41
N ILE A 258 14.91 6.29 -4.71
CA ILE A 258 15.49 6.61 -3.40
C ILE A 258 16.69 7.52 -3.57
N SER A 259 17.46 7.32 -4.64
CA SER A 259 18.58 8.18 -5.00
C SER A 259 18.75 8.22 -6.51
N ASN A 260 18.79 9.43 -7.06
CA ASN A 260 19.04 9.69 -8.48
C ASN A 260 20.53 9.79 -8.82
N THR A 261 21.42 9.64 -7.84
CA THR A 261 22.87 9.86 -8.01
C THR A 261 23.72 8.65 -7.66
N ALA A 262 23.21 7.70 -6.86
CA ALA A 262 23.98 6.52 -6.50
C ALA A 262 24.29 5.67 -7.74
N LEU A 263 25.58 5.40 -7.97
CA LEU A 263 26.08 4.60 -9.10
C LEU A 263 26.72 3.28 -8.66
N PHE A 264 26.92 3.08 -7.35
CA PHE A 264 27.58 1.90 -6.78
C PHE A 264 26.86 1.44 -5.53
N PHE A 265 26.99 0.16 -5.25
CA PHE A 265 26.66 -0.42 -3.96
C PHE A 265 27.61 -1.59 -3.66
N MET A 266 27.75 -1.92 -2.38
CA MET A 266 28.45 -3.11 -1.92
C MET A 266 27.90 -3.53 -0.56
N ASN A 267 28.02 -4.83 -0.23
CA ASN A 267 27.81 -5.30 1.13
C ASN A 267 29.16 -5.29 1.85
N PRO A 268 29.41 -4.34 2.78
CA PRO A 268 30.72 -4.18 3.42
C PRO A 268 31.12 -5.38 4.28
N ARG A 269 30.19 -6.26 4.65
CA ARG A 269 30.47 -7.44 5.48
C ARG A 269 31.05 -8.61 4.69
N ILE A 270 30.76 -8.70 3.39
CA ILE A 270 31.17 -9.83 2.53
C ILE A 270 32.03 -9.41 1.34
N ALA A 271 32.18 -8.10 1.10
CA ALA A 271 33.00 -7.62 0.00
C ALA A 271 34.46 -8.06 0.17
N THR A 272 35.00 -8.64 -0.90
CA THR A 272 36.40 -9.06 -0.97
C THR A 272 37.33 -7.96 -1.48
N THR A 273 36.76 -6.85 -1.96
CA THR A 273 37.51 -5.67 -2.45
C THR A 273 36.93 -4.38 -1.88
N ASN A 274 37.81 -3.44 -1.53
CA ASN A 274 37.43 -2.16 -0.91
C ASN A 274 37.55 -0.98 -1.87
N TRP A 275 37.66 -1.21 -3.17
CA TRP A 275 37.88 -0.13 -4.13
C TRP A 275 36.73 0.89 -4.11
N ILE A 276 35.47 0.43 -4.06
CA ILE A 276 34.29 1.32 -4.01
C ILE A 276 34.36 2.22 -2.77
N SER A 277 34.51 1.63 -1.58
CA SER A 277 34.53 2.39 -0.32
C SER A 277 35.74 3.31 -0.17
N GLN A 278 36.86 3.01 -0.86
CA GLN A 278 38.06 3.86 -0.85
C GLN A 278 38.04 4.98 -1.90
N ASN A 279 37.25 4.84 -2.99
CA ASN A 279 37.35 5.74 -4.15
C ASN A 279 36.04 6.44 -4.51
N ARG A 280 34.90 6.07 -3.90
CA ARG A 280 33.59 6.67 -4.17
C ARG A 280 33.03 7.34 -2.92
N PRO A 281 32.41 8.53 -3.04
CA PRO A 281 31.73 9.16 -1.91
C PRO A 281 30.57 8.30 -1.40
N TYR A 282 30.57 8.00 -0.10
CA TYR A 282 29.45 7.36 0.58
C TYR A 282 28.18 8.22 0.44
N ALA A 283 27.04 7.56 0.17
CA ALA A 283 25.75 8.22 0.09
C ALA A 283 24.84 7.82 1.27
N PHE A 284 24.54 6.54 1.42
CA PHE A 284 23.64 6.02 2.47
C PHE A 284 23.73 4.49 2.58
N THR A 285 23.13 3.93 3.64
CA THR A 285 23.03 2.49 3.87
C THR A 285 21.57 2.06 3.93
N ILE A 286 21.22 0.96 3.27
CA ILE A 286 19.90 0.32 3.38
C ILE A 286 20.11 -1.18 3.52
N GLY A 287 19.59 -1.74 4.61
CA GLY A 287 19.79 -3.16 4.93
C GLY A 287 21.28 -3.47 5.04
N ASN A 288 21.76 -4.42 4.25
CA ASN A 288 23.17 -4.83 4.23
C ASN A 288 24.02 -4.12 3.17
N HIS A 289 23.45 -3.18 2.41
CA HIS A 289 24.17 -2.48 1.35
C HIS A 289 24.50 -1.04 1.73
N ASP A 290 25.75 -0.67 1.50
CA ASP A 290 26.19 0.72 1.40
C ASP A 290 26.13 1.16 -0.06
N PHE A 291 25.60 2.36 -0.30
CA PHE A 291 25.46 2.98 -1.61
C PHE A 291 26.40 4.19 -1.74
N TYR A 292 26.93 4.40 -2.94
CA TYR A 292 27.94 5.42 -3.22
C TYR A 292 27.66 6.13 -4.55
N ASN A 293 28.08 7.39 -4.64
CA ASN A 293 27.96 8.23 -5.85
C ASN A 293 29.08 7.98 -6.84
#